data_AF-A0A3B9YN17-F1
#
_entry.id   AF-A0A3B9YN17-F1
#
_cell.length_a   1.000
_cell.length_b   1.000
_cell.length_c   1.000
_cell.angle_alpha   90.00
_cell.angle_beta   90.00
_cell.angle_gamma   90.00
#
_symmetry.space_group_name_H-M   'P 1'
#
loop_
_entity.id
_entity.type
_entity.pdbx_description
1 polymer ?
#
loop_
_entity_poly.entity_id
_entity_poly.type
_entity_poly.pdbx_seq_one_letter_code
_entity_poly.pdbx_strand_id
1 'polypeptide(L)'
;MAILERPSPELALKVLPPPLHRALRHVFAQKLSGCMLVGGTALAGYYAGHRRSDDIDLFTADSASQEAAVLAVLSLEGIGAAVEPRHRSAQYFKAFCLLDGHRFTADVALHASIFRAGRAVPLPDGAAVADLDTLLMMKAAALLSRCAEKDLFDLFFILEGREGLSVESLVERAAALDAGATPENLLIAVLGAELREEACDFSLDPAWTAKAVFQRVSRFRGELAKAFDALAKKQPLPPIGKLIEKVRRVGPPGFRSKEYTSGFFPADTRFPEPIRDAPMPPDADAGSIEETAHVLNYVTPEGRYCELWWKGGDGGLPLLAYLVDEKGAHYLSRLSQPKAEGRRKYKSLEEARDIFRALAKAHYGE
;
A
#
# COMPACT_ATOMS: atom_id res chain seq x y z
N MET A 1 -13.91 24.16 -3.58
CA MET A 1 -14.05 24.77 -2.24
C MET A 1 -12.65 25.01 -1.69
N ALA A 2 -12.41 26.12 -0.98
CA ALA A 2 -11.12 26.35 -0.34
C ALA A 2 -10.99 25.45 0.90
N ILE A 3 -9.79 24.90 1.13
CA ILE A 3 -9.49 24.13 2.33
C ILE A 3 -9.41 25.07 3.55
N LEU A 4 -9.91 24.63 4.69
CA LEU A 4 -9.80 25.37 5.94
C LEU A 4 -8.41 25.15 6.57
N GLU A 5 -7.87 26.16 7.26
CA GLU A 5 -6.63 26.02 8.05
C GLU A 5 -6.86 25.32 9.40
N ARG A 6 -8.11 25.27 9.86
CA ARG A 6 -8.51 24.64 11.13
C ARG A 6 -9.72 23.74 10.91
N PRO A 7 -9.83 22.64 11.67
CA PRO A 7 -10.97 21.75 11.55
C PRO A 7 -12.26 22.45 12.01
N SER A 8 -13.35 22.26 11.27
CA SER A 8 -14.67 22.85 11.55
C SER A 8 -15.72 21.76 11.84
N PRO A 9 -16.29 21.73 13.05
CA PRO A 9 -17.45 20.89 13.38
C PRO A 9 -18.67 21.20 12.48
N GLU A 10 -18.85 22.46 12.08
CA GLU A 10 -19.95 22.89 11.21
C GLU A 10 -19.82 22.28 9.82
N LEU A 11 -18.59 22.20 9.29
CA LEU A 11 -18.32 21.51 8.03
C LEU A 11 -18.61 20.02 8.16
N ALA A 12 -18.16 19.39 9.26
CA ALA A 12 -18.38 17.96 9.50
C ALA A 12 -19.87 17.62 9.53
N LEU A 13 -20.70 18.45 10.19
CA LEU A 13 -22.15 18.29 10.23
C LEU A 13 -22.79 18.38 8.83
N LYS A 14 -22.23 19.20 7.93
CA LYS A 14 -22.74 19.37 6.56
C LYS A 14 -22.29 18.26 5.61
N VAL A 15 -21.07 17.77 5.79
CA VAL A 15 -20.37 16.91 4.83
C VAL A 15 -20.54 15.43 5.16
N LEU A 16 -20.47 15.07 6.44
CA LEU A 16 -20.49 13.66 6.84
C LEU A 16 -21.92 13.10 6.81
N PRO A 17 -22.09 11.83 6.42
CA PRO A 17 -23.35 11.13 6.60
C PRO A 17 -23.82 11.25 8.07
N PRO A 18 -25.09 11.60 8.33
CA PRO A 18 -25.57 11.82 9.70
C PRO A 18 -25.30 10.65 10.67
N PRO A 19 -25.44 9.37 10.26
CA PRO A 19 -25.07 8.25 11.15
C PRO A 19 -23.57 8.18 11.46
N LEU A 20 -22.70 8.43 10.47
CA LEU A 20 -21.25 8.48 10.68
C LEU A 20 -20.86 9.61 11.65
N HIS A 21 -21.44 10.80 11.47
CA HIS A 21 -21.21 11.92 12.38
C HIS A 21 -21.69 11.61 13.81
N ARG A 22 -22.86 10.97 13.96
CA ARG A 22 -23.35 10.52 15.28
C ARG A 22 -22.42 9.49 15.92
N ALA A 23 -21.90 8.54 15.14
CA ALA A 23 -20.95 7.55 15.61
C ALA A 23 -19.64 8.20 16.11
N LEU A 24 -19.07 9.13 15.33
CA LEU A 24 -17.87 9.89 15.73
C LEU A 24 -18.09 10.64 17.04
N ARG A 25 -19.21 11.35 17.18
CA ARG A 25 -19.54 12.07 18.42
C ARG A 25 -19.68 11.13 19.61
N HIS A 26 -20.27 9.95 19.42
CA HIS A 26 -20.38 8.96 20.48
C HIS A 26 -19.01 8.42 20.92
N VAL A 27 -18.14 8.07 19.97
CA VAL A 27 -16.79 7.60 20.25
C VAL A 27 -15.99 8.62 21.03
N PHE A 28 -15.98 9.89 20.59
CA PHE A 28 -15.20 10.94 21.24
C PHE A 28 -15.83 11.48 22.54
N ALA A 29 -17.13 11.28 22.78
CA ALA A 29 -17.77 11.61 24.05
C ALA A 29 -17.16 10.86 25.25
N GLN A 30 -16.45 9.76 25.00
CA GLN A 30 -15.72 8.97 25.99
C GLN A 30 -14.40 9.62 26.46
N LYS A 31 -14.04 10.81 25.95
CA LYS A 31 -12.83 11.57 26.35
C LYS A 31 -11.53 10.77 26.19
N LEU A 32 -11.34 10.18 25.02
CA LEU A 32 -10.19 9.34 24.69
C LEU A 32 -8.89 10.14 24.71
N SER A 33 -8.07 9.96 25.76
CA SER A 33 -6.70 10.47 25.80
C SER A 33 -5.82 9.70 24.81
N GLY A 34 -4.86 10.39 24.18
CA GLY A 34 -3.91 9.75 23.26
C GLY A 34 -4.55 9.17 22.01
N CYS A 35 -5.71 9.68 21.59
CA CYS A 35 -6.45 9.24 20.41
C CYS A 35 -6.79 10.44 19.52
N MET A 36 -6.69 10.28 18.20
CA MET A 36 -7.10 11.31 17.24
C MET A 36 -7.75 10.69 15.98
N LEU A 37 -8.71 11.41 15.41
CA LEU A 37 -9.31 11.13 14.12
C LEU A 37 -8.35 11.55 13.01
N VAL A 38 -8.08 10.63 12.09
CA VAL A 38 -7.16 10.81 10.97
C VAL A 38 -7.84 10.44 9.64
N GLY A 39 -7.04 10.31 8.58
CA GLY A 39 -7.49 9.71 7.33
C GLY A 39 -8.41 10.60 6.50
N GLY A 40 -9.22 9.95 5.66
CA GLY A 40 -10.10 10.63 4.72
C GLY A 40 -11.22 11.40 5.40
N THR A 41 -11.76 10.86 6.49
CA THR A 41 -12.88 11.45 7.22
C THR A 41 -12.48 12.67 8.01
N ALA A 42 -11.27 12.68 8.60
CA ALA A 42 -10.71 13.90 9.19
C ALA A 42 -10.59 15.02 8.13
N LEU A 43 -9.92 14.73 7.01
CA LEU A 43 -9.65 15.73 5.97
C LEU A 43 -10.92 16.22 5.27
N ALA A 44 -11.70 15.30 4.70
CA ALA A 44 -12.89 15.65 3.96
C ALA A 44 -13.99 16.20 4.87
N GLY A 45 -14.19 15.60 6.05
CA GLY A 45 -15.23 16.01 6.99
C GLY A 45 -14.95 17.35 7.66
N TYR A 46 -13.71 17.59 8.12
CA TYR A 46 -13.42 18.75 8.98
C TYR A 46 -12.67 19.88 8.29
N TYR A 47 -12.02 19.66 7.14
CA TYR A 47 -11.21 20.70 6.49
C TYR A 47 -11.67 21.10 5.09
N ALA A 48 -12.08 20.15 4.25
CA ALA A 48 -12.15 20.41 2.81
C ALA A 48 -13.56 20.24 2.18
N GLY A 49 -14.37 19.29 2.66
CA GLY A 49 -15.69 19.01 2.09
C GLY A 49 -15.67 18.62 0.62
N HIS A 50 -14.53 18.13 0.11
CA HIS A 50 -14.29 17.91 -1.32
C HIS A 50 -14.72 16.52 -1.81
N ARG A 51 -14.82 15.53 -0.91
CA ARG A 51 -15.29 14.18 -1.24
C ARG A 51 -16.01 13.47 -0.10
N ARG A 52 -16.75 12.41 -0.41
CA ARG A 52 -17.33 11.49 0.58
C ARG A 52 -16.24 10.63 1.22
N SER A 53 -16.42 10.33 2.50
CA SER A 53 -15.62 9.36 3.26
C SER A 53 -16.54 8.64 4.23
N ASP A 54 -16.47 7.30 4.27
CA ASP A 54 -17.40 6.44 5.01
C ASP A 54 -16.64 5.57 6.03
N ASP A 55 -15.55 6.12 6.60
CA ASP A 55 -14.61 5.40 7.46
C ASP A 55 -14.37 6.18 8.77
N ILE A 56 -14.14 5.50 9.88
CA ILE A 56 -13.63 6.08 11.13
C ILE A 56 -12.20 5.57 11.32
N ASP A 57 -11.21 6.39 10.97
CA ASP A 57 -9.80 6.06 11.20
C ASP A 57 -9.31 6.75 12.48
N LEU A 58 -8.98 5.96 13.51
CA LEU A 58 -8.43 6.46 14.77
C LEU A 58 -6.98 5.99 14.92
N PHE A 59 -6.09 6.93 15.20
CA PHE A 59 -4.74 6.61 15.63
C PHE A 59 -4.59 6.81 17.13
N THR A 60 -3.85 5.90 17.77
CA THR A 60 -3.61 5.92 19.22
C THR A 60 -2.12 5.95 19.56
N ALA A 61 -1.79 6.61 20.68
CA ALA A 61 -0.41 6.88 21.07
C ALA A 61 0.29 5.68 21.72
N ASP A 62 -0.48 4.87 22.46
CA ASP A 62 0.01 3.75 23.26
C ASP A 62 -1.08 2.67 23.43
N SER A 63 -0.71 1.55 24.05
CA SER A 63 -1.61 0.40 24.21
C SER A 63 -2.85 0.70 25.06
N ALA A 64 -2.74 1.59 26.06
CA ALA A 64 -3.89 1.96 26.90
C ALA A 64 -4.90 2.80 26.10
N SER A 65 -4.40 3.75 25.30
CA SER A 65 -5.19 4.56 24.38
C SER A 65 -5.83 3.69 23.29
N GLN A 66 -5.09 2.69 22.78
CA GLN A 66 -5.60 1.68 21.84
C GLN A 66 -6.78 0.90 22.42
N GLU A 67 -6.64 0.36 23.63
CA GLU A 67 -7.71 -0.38 24.29
C GLU A 67 -8.94 0.50 24.52
N ALA A 68 -8.75 1.72 25.02
CA ALA A 68 -9.83 2.68 25.24
C ALA A 68 -10.58 3.03 23.94
N ALA A 69 -9.84 3.29 22.85
CA ALA A 69 -10.45 3.61 21.55
C ALA A 69 -11.20 2.40 20.97
N VAL A 70 -10.68 1.18 21.11
CA VAL A 70 -11.41 -0.04 20.71
C VAL A 70 -12.70 -0.20 21.50
N LEU A 71 -12.68 0.01 22.82
CA LEU A 71 -13.88 -0.07 23.65
C LEU A 71 -14.91 1.01 23.26
N ALA A 72 -14.47 2.22 22.91
CA ALA A 72 -15.35 3.28 22.44
C ALA A 72 -15.97 2.99 21.07
N VAL A 73 -15.26 2.31 20.17
CA VAL A 73 -15.85 1.84 18.91
C VAL A 73 -16.86 0.73 19.16
N LEU A 74 -16.56 -0.22 20.06
CA LEU A 74 -17.51 -1.28 20.44
C LEU A 74 -18.75 -0.69 21.13
N SER A 75 -18.63 0.41 21.88
CA SER A 75 -19.77 1.05 22.54
C SER A 75 -20.79 1.66 21.58
N LEU A 76 -20.50 1.73 20.27
CA LEU A 76 -21.47 2.11 19.24
C LEU A 76 -22.73 1.24 19.26
N GLU A 77 -22.64 0.00 19.74
CA GLU A 77 -23.82 -0.85 19.98
C GLU A 77 -24.83 -0.18 20.93
N GLY A 78 -24.35 0.60 21.90
CA GLY A 78 -25.19 1.35 22.85
C GLY A 78 -26.01 2.49 22.22
N ILE A 79 -25.71 2.89 20.98
CA ILE A 79 -26.52 3.84 20.20
C ILE A 79 -27.24 3.17 19.02
N GLY A 80 -27.35 1.83 19.06
CA GLY A 80 -28.09 1.04 18.08
C GLY A 80 -27.30 0.66 16.83
N ALA A 81 -25.97 0.77 16.84
CA ALA A 81 -25.15 0.26 15.74
C ALA A 81 -25.01 -1.27 15.81
N ALA A 82 -25.05 -1.96 14.67
CA ALA A 82 -24.48 -3.30 14.59
C ALA A 82 -22.97 -3.16 14.34
N VAL A 83 -22.14 -3.71 15.23
CA VAL A 83 -20.68 -3.67 15.13
C VAL A 83 -20.17 -5.10 14.92
N GLU A 84 -19.52 -5.33 13.78
CA GLU A 84 -18.95 -6.63 13.42
C GLU A 84 -17.42 -6.53 13.38
N PRO A 85 -16.71 -6.91 14.46
CA PRO A 85 -15.25 -6.97 14.46
C PRO A 85 -14.74 -7.92 13.36
N ARG A 86 -13.85 -7.41 12.50
CA ARG A 86 -13.19 -8.16 11.42
C ARG A 86 -11.75 -8.52 11.76
N HIS A 87 -11.09 -7.68 12.53
CA HIS A 87 -9.73 -7.90 12.98
C HIS A 87 -9.53 -7.31 14.37
N ARG A 88 -8.79 -8.02 15.23
CA ARG A 88 -8.40 -7.53 16.55
C ARG A 88 -7.03 -8.07 16.94
N SER A 89 -6.10 -7.16 17.15
CA SER A 89 -4.78 -7.40 17.71
C SER A 89 -4.43 -6.29 18.71
N ALA A 90 -3.27 -6.42 19.37
CA ALA A 90 -2.78 -5.38 20.28
C ALA A 90 -2.45 -4.05 19.59
N GLN A 91 -2.21 -4.05 18.27
CA GLN A 91 -1.79 -2.87 17.51
C GLN A 91 -2.85 -2.37 16.53
N TYR A 92 -3.86 -3.18 16.23
CA TYR A 92 -4.83 -2.84 15.20
C TYR A 92 -6.18 -3.50 15.47
N PHE A 93 -7.24 -2.75 15.25
CA PHE A 93 -8.63 -3.20 15.31
C PHE A 93 -9.36 -2.69 14.09
N LYS A 94 -10.23 -3.55 13.54
CA LYS A 94 -11.13 -3.22 12.44
C LYS A 94 -12.51 -3.77 12.70
N ALA A 95 -13.54 -2.96 12.50
CA ALA A 95 -14.92 -3.39 12.50
C ALA A 95 -15.69 -2.85 11.28
N PHE A 96 -16.69 -3.62 10.84
CA PHE A 96 -17.76 -3.10 10.00
C PHE A 96 -18.90 -2.64 10.89
N CYS A 97 -19.45 -1.46 10.61
CA CYS A 97 -20.50 -0.87 11.39
C CYS A 97 -21.72 -0.56 10.50
N LEU A 98 -22.91 -0.78 11.04
CA LEU A 98 -24.17 -0.38 10.44
C LEU A 98 -24.98 0.42 11.45
N LEU A 99 -25.27 1.68 11.14
CA LEU A 99 -26.07 2.57 11.99
C LEU A 99 -27.11 3.28 11.12
N ASP A 100 -28.38 3.18 11.49
CA ASP A 100 -29.51 3.78 10.76
C ASP A 100 -29.48 3.51 9.24
N GLY A 101 -29.14 2.27 8.85
CA GLY A 101 -29.05 1.86 7.44
C GLY A 101 -27.78 2.32 6.70
N HIS A 102 -26.90 3.10 7.33
CA HIS A 102 -25.64 3.54 6.76
C HIS A 102 -24.49 2.65 7.22
N ARG A 103 -23.70 2.15 6.25
CA ARG A 103 -22.53 1.31 6.49
C ARG A 103 -21.26 2.15 6.49
N PHE A 104 -20.38 1.90 7.45
CA PHE A 104 -19.05 2.49 7.54
C PHE A 104 -18.06 1.50 8.16
N THR A 105 -16.76 1.74 8.01
CA THR A 105 -15.75 0.97 8.76
C THR A 105 -15.23 1.78 9.95
N ALA A 106 -14.75 1.09 10.97
CA ALA A 106 -14.00 1.69 12.06
C ALA A 106 -12.68 0.96 12.23
N ASP A 107 -11.59 1.71 12.07
CA ASP A 107 -10.22 1.25 12.09
C ASP A 107 -9.50 1.99 13.22
N VAL A 108 -8.91 1.25 14.17
CA VAL A 108 -8.15 1.80 15.30
C VAL A 108 -6.74 1.24 15.25
N ALA A 109 -5.74 2.09 15.04
CA ALA A 109 -4.35 1.67 14.92
C ALA A 109 -3.45 2.35 15.95
N LEU A 110 -2.61 1.55 16.61
CA LEU A 110 -1.54 2.04 17.47
C LEU A 110 -0.42 2.59 16.58
N HIS A 111 -0.16 3.89 16.69
CA HIS A 111 0.75 4.59 15.79
C HIS A 111 1.62 5.62 16.52
N ALA A 112 2.37 5.20 17.54
CA ALA A 112 3.16 6.09 18.41
C ALA A 112 4.07 7.11 17.68
N SER A 113 4.57 6.81 16.48
CA SER A 113 5.36 7.76 15.67
C SER A 113 4.56 9.00 15.23
N ILE A 114 3.27 8.86 14.91
CA ILE A 114 2.45 9.99 14.44
C ILE A 114 2.23 11.01 15.56
N PHE A 115 2.15 10.57 16.82
CA PHE A 115 2.01 11.44 17.99
C PHE A 115 3.31 12.17 18.34
N ARG A 116 4.46 11.73 17.81
CA ARG A 116 5.74 12.43 17.95
C ARG A 116 5.95 13.48 16.87
N ALA A 117 5.49 13.21 15.65
CA ALA A 117 5.69 14.08 14.49
C ALA A 117 4.51 15.04 14.21
N GLY A 118 3.30 14.63 14.58
CA GLY A 118 2.05 15.33 14.31
C GLY A 118 1.33 15.83 15.57
N ARG A 119 0.18 16.46 15.36
CA ARG A 119 -0.65 17.06 16.40
C ARG A 119 -2.12 16.80 16.13
N ALA A 120 -2.91 16.82 17.20
CA ALA A 120 -4.37 16.84 17.14
C ALA A 120 -4.90 18.20 17.61
N VAL A 121 -6.01 18.62 17.03
CA VAL A 121 -6.79 19.80 17.41
C VAL A 121 -8.04 19.30 18.15
N PRO A 122 -8.17 19.56 19.46
CA PRO A 122 -9.41 19.28 20.16
C PRO A 122 -10.50 20.27 19.73
N LEU A 123 -11.70 19.76 19.51
CA LEU A 123 -12.85 20.53 19.05
C LEU A 123 -13.92 20.67 20.13
N PRO A 124 -14.78 21.72 20.08
CA PRO A 124 -15.86 21.91 21.05
C PRO A 124 -16.89 20.78 21.10
N ASP A 125 -17.01 19.99 20.04
CA ASP A 125 -17.90 18.82 19.97
C ASP A 125 -17.31 17.56 20.62
N GLY A 126 -16.10 17.66 21.18
CA GLY A 126 -15.37 16.61 21.86
C GLY A 126 -14.41 15.82 20.96
N ALA A 127 -14.46 15.99 19.64
CA ALA A 127 -13.56 15.30 18.73
C ALA A 127 -12.12 15.81 18.86
N ALA A 128 -11.15 14.92 18.75
CA ALA A 128 -9.75 15.27 18.57
C ALA A 128 -9.36 14.92 17.13
N VAL A 129 -9.13 15.91 16.28
CA VAL A 129 -8.89 15.71 14.84
C VAL A 129 -7.44 16.07 14.52
N ALA A 130 -6.74 15.24 13.74
CA ALA A 130 -5.38 15.56 13.31
C ALA A 130 -5.32 16.94 12.64
N ASP A 131 -4.25 17.69 12.92
CA ASP A 131 -4.03 18.98 12.26
C ASP A 131 -3.75 18.78 10.75
N LEU A 132 -3.94 19.84 9.96
CA LEU A 132 -3.82 19.74 8.51
C LEU A 132 -2.41 19.32 8.06
N ASP A 133 -1.37 19.74 8.80
CA ASP A 133 0.01 19.33 8.56
C ASP A 133 0.22 17.83 8.81
N THR A 134 -0.41 17.29 9.85
CA THR A 134 -0.40 15.84 10.15
C THR A 134 -1.12 15.05 9.07
N LEU A 135 -2.28 15.54 8.62
CA LEU A 135 -3.03 14.91 7.52
C LEU A 135 -2.23 14.94 6.21
N LEU A 136 -1.58 16.06 5.88
CA LEU A 136 -0.68 16.16 4.74
C LEU A 136 0.47 15.15 4.84
N MET A 137 1.09 15.05 6.01
CA MET A 137 2.18 14.10 6.28
C MET A 137 1.74 12.65 6.04
N MET A 138 0.57 12.27 6.54
CA MET A 138 -0.02 10.94 6.32
C MET A 138 -0.34 10.68 4.86
N LYS A 139 -0.89 11.68 4.16
CA LYS A 139 -1.23 11.55 2.73
C LYS A 139 0.01 11.44 1.86
N ALA A 140 1.08 12.16 2.21
CA ALA A 140 2.37 12.05 1.55
C ALA A 140 2.98 10.65 1.74
N ALA A 141 2.96 10.11 2.96
CA ALA A 141 3.43 8.76 3.24
C ALA A 141 2.60 7.67 2.52
N ALA A 142 1.28 7.87 2.39
CA ALA A 142 0.41 6.93 1.68
C ALA A 142 0.71 6.79 0.18
N LEU A 143 1.44 7.74 -0.42
CA LEU A 143 1.94 7.61 -1.79
C LEU A 143 2.90 6.43 -1.94
N LEU A 144 3.72 6.12 -0.94
CA LEU A 144 4.63 4.98 -1.01
C LEU A 144 3.90 3.63 -0.93
N SER A 145 2.93 3.55 -0.02
CA SER A 145 2.31 2.27 0.31
C SER A 145 1.22 1.85 -0.69
N ARG A 146 0.46 2.81 -1.23
CA ARG A 146 -0.67 2.51 -2.12
C ARG A 146 -0.89 3.50 -3.27
N CYS A 147 -0.65 4.80 -3.04
CA CYS A 147 -0.92 5.86 -4.02
C CYS A 147 -2.32 5.76 -4.71
N ALA A 148 -3.40 5.70 -3.92
CA ALA A 148 -4.76 5.56 -4.47
C ALA A 148 -5.32 6.88 -5.02
N GLU A 149 -6.39 6.82 -5.81
CA GLU A 149 -7.07 7.98 -6.42
C GLU A 149 -7.48 9.01 -5.36
N LYS A 150 -8.03 8.53 -4.23
CA LYS A 150 -8.42 9.38 -3.10
C LYS A 150 -7.23 10.07 -2.44
N ASP A 151 -6.05 9.44 -2.40
CA ASP A 151 -4.86 10.07 -1.82
C ASP A 151 -4.32 11.18 -2.72
N LEU A 152 -4.29 10.93 -4.04
CA LEU A 152 -3.95 11.95 -5.02
C LEU A 152 -4.95 13.11 -5.03
N PHE A 153 -6.24 12.83 -4.92
CA PHE A 153 -7.29 13.84 -4.84
C PHE A 153 -7.15 14.68 -3.56
N ASP A 154 -6.94 14.04 -2.42
CA ASP A 154 -6.72 14.72 -1.14
C ASP A 154 -5.48 15.63 -1.18
N LEU A 155 -4.35 15.13 -1.69
CA LEU A 155 -3.13 15.93 -1.85
C LEU A 155 -3.33 17.09 -2.82
N PHE A 156 -4.03 16.88 -3.93
CA PHE A 156 -4.35 17.94 -4.88
C PHE A 156 -5.08 19.10 -4.18
N PHE A 157 -6.12 18.82 -3.38
CA PHE A 157 -6.84 19.85 -2.65
C PHE A 157 -6.01 20.53 -1.56
N ILE A 158 -5.17 19.78 -0.84
CA ILE A 158 -4.29 20.38 0.18
C ILE A 158 -3.27 21.33 -0.46
N LEU A 159 -2.63 20.91 -1.57
CA LEU A 159 -1.60 21.71 -2.23
C LEU A 159 -2.18 22.90 -2.99
N GLU A 160 -3.35 22.77 -3.61
CA GLU A 160 -4.02 23.89 -4.28
C GLU A 160 -4.51 24.94 -3.28
N GLY A 161 -4.93 24.51 -2.08
CA GLY A 161 -5.47 25.37 -1.05
C GLY A 161 -4.43 26.04 -0.14
N ARG A 162 -3.15 25.69 -0.22
CA ARG A 162 -2.10 26.22 0.66
C ARG A 162 -0.94 26.81 -0.12
N GLU A 163 -0.65 28.08 0.17
CA GLU A 163 0.55 28.74 -0.37
C GLU A 163 1.82 28.21 0.30
N GLY A 164 2.93 28.18 -0.45
CA GLY A 164 4.25 27.85 0.08
C GLY A 164 4.55 26.37 0.29
N LEU A 165 3.62 25.46 -0.02
CA LEU A 165 3.93 24.02 -0.07
C LEU A 165 4.65 23.67 -1.37
N SER A 166 5.87 23.16 -1.24
CA SER A 166 6.67 22.64 -2.36
C SER A 166 6.71 21.12 -2.37
N VAL A 167 7.14 20.51 -3.48
CA VAL A 167 7.33 19.06 -3.55
C VAL A 167 8.43 18.59 -2.61
N GLU A 168 9.49 19.39 -2.40
CA GLU A 168 10.51 19.13 -1.39
C GLU A 168 9.89 18.99 0.00
N SER A 169 9.01 19.93 0.39
CA SER A 169 8.31 19.86 1.68
C SER A 169 7.40 18.64 1.80
N LEU A 170 6.83 18.16 0.69
CA LEU A 170 6.02 16.95 0.66
C LEU A 170 6.88 15.70 0.93
N VAL A 171 8.08 15.62 0.32
CA VAL A 171 9.05 14.55 0.56
C VAL A 171 9.51 14.55 2.02
N GLU A 172 9.88 15.71 2.56
CA GLU A 172 10.31 15.85 3.96
C GLU A 172 9.24 15.37 4.94
N ARG A 173 7.97 15.72 4.69
CA ARG A 173 6.85 15.27 5.51
C ARG A 173 6.63 13.76 5.37
N ALA A 174 6.64 13.20 4.17
CA ALA A 174 6.55 11.75 4.00
C ALA A 174 7.68 11.03 4.76
N ALA A 175 8.91 11.55 4.68
CA ALA A 175 10.10 11.00 5.33
C ALA A 175 10.05 11.02 6.86
N ALA A 176 9.28 11.94 7.45
CA ALA A 176 9.05 12.00 8.89
C ALA A 176 8.23 10.80 9.42
N LEU A 177 7.46 10.13 8.56
CA LEU A 177 6.70 8.92 8.92
C LEU A 177 7.31 7.65 8.38
N ASP A 178 7.83 7.69 7.15
CA ASP A 178 8.42 6.56 6.48
C ASP A 178 9.78 6.96 5.91
N ALA A 179 10.86 6.45 6.52
CA ALA A 179 12.22 6.73 6.08
C ALA A 179 12.51 6.27 4.64
N GLY A 180 11.65 5.40 4.07
CA GLY A 180 11.67 5.02 2.67
C GLY A 180 11.19 6.12 1.71
N ALA A 181 10.65 7.25 2.21
CA ALA A 181 10.11 8.33 1.38
C ALA A 181 11.20 9.23 0.80
N THR A 182 12.01 8.65 -0.08
CA THR A 182 12.92 9.41 -0.94
C THR A 182 12.19 9.84 -2.22
N PRO A 183 12.69 10.87 -2.94
CA PRO A 183 12.12 11.26 -4.23
C PRO A 183 12.04 10.11 -5.22
N GLU A 184 13.04 9.22 -5.27
CA GLU A 184 13.08 8.06 -6.16
C GLU A 184 11.97 7.06 -5.84
N ASN A 185 11.79 6.72 -4.56
CA ASN A 185 10.76 5.76 -4.15
C ASN A 185 9.35 6.33 -4.35
N LEU A 186 9.16 7.63 -4.07
CA LEU A 186 7.91 8.33 -4.36
C LEU A 186 7.63 8.41 -5.86
N LEU A 187 8.66 8.66 -6.69
CA LEU A 187 8.54 8.61 -8.14
C LEU A 187 8.10 7.23 -8.62
N ILE A 188 8.75 6.16 -8.15
CA ILE A 188 8.41 4.78 -8.49
C ILE A 188 6.96 4.48 -8.10
N ALA A 189 6.57 4.82 -6.87
CA ALA A 189 5.22 4.55 -6.38
C ALA A 189 4.15 5.30 -7.16
N VAL A 190 4.38 6.59 -7.47
CA VAL A 190 3.45 7.41 -8.27
C VAL A 190 3.35 6.93 -9.71
N LEU A 191 4.45 6.48 -10.33
CA LEU A 191 4.43 5.91 -11.69
C LEU A 191 3.75 4.54 -11.73
N GLY A 192 3.94 3.73 -10.70
CA GLY A 192 3.33 2.41 -10.57
C GLY A 192 1.86 2.41 -10.14
N ALA A 193 1.32 3.57 -9.73
CA ALA A 193 -0.06 3.67 -9.28
C ALA A 193 -1.05 3.39 -10.41
N GLU A 194 -1.85 2.33 -10.28
CA GLU A 194 -2.95 2.01 -11.17
C GLU A 194 -4.20 2.81 -10.78
N LEU A 195 -4.61 3.74 -11.64
CA LEU A 195 -5.79 4.56 -11.41
C LEU A 195 -6.96 4.04 -12.25
N ARG A 196 -8.17 4.06 -11.67
CA ARG A 196 -9.40 3.61 -12.30
C ARG A 196 -10.46 4.70 -12.29
N GLU A 197 -11.15 4.90 -13.41
CA GLU A 197 -12.18 5.93 -13.54
C GLU A 197 -13.39 5.61 -12.66
N GLU A 198 -13.80 4.34 -12.60
CA GLU A 198 -14.91 3.87 -11.76
C GLU A 198 -14.66 4.03 -10.26
N ALA A 199 -13.40 4.14 -9.84
CA ALA A 199 -13.03 4.40 -8.45
C ALA A 199 -13.12 5.89 -8.07
N CYS A 200 -13.40 6.78 -9.03
CA CYS A 200 -13.40 8.23 -8.85
C CYS A 200 -14.77 8.84 -8.53
N ASP A 201 -15.80 8.03 -8.30
CA ASP A 201 -17.15 8.49 -7.91
C ASP A 201 -17.26 8.82 -6.41
N PHE A 202 -16.47 9.79 -5.95
CA PHE A 202 -16.45 10.20 -4.55
C PHE A 202 -16.52 11.71 -4.33
N SER A 203 -16.42 12.53 -5.37
CA SER A 203 -16.52 14.00 -5.22
C SER A 203 -17.89 14.40 -4.67
N LEU A 204 -17.92 15.43 -3.81
CA LEU A 204 -19.17 16.05 -3.37
C LEU A 204 -19.60 17.22 -4.25
N ASP A 205 -18.71 17.70 -5.11
CA ASP A 205 -19.05 18.71 -6.11
C ASP A 205 -19.70 18.03 -7.32
N PRO A 206 -20.99 18.30 -7.64
CA PRO A 206 -21.68 17.69 -8.76
C PRO A 206 -21.09 18.07 -10.12
N ALA A 207 -20.27 19.13 -10.21
CA ALA A 207 -19.53 19.46 -11.42
C ALA A 207 -18.38 18.48 -11.70
N TRP A 208 -17.94 17.74 -10.68
CA TRP A 208 -16.83 16.79 -10.75
C TRP A 208 -17.37 15.37 -10.89
N THR A 209 -17.68 14.98 -12.13
CA THR A 209 -18.01 13.59 -12.46
C THR A 209 -16.81 12.67 -12.19
N ALA A 210 -17.04 11.36 -12.06
CA ALA A 210 -15.98 10.37 -11.90
C ALA A 210 -14.87 10.52 -12.97
N LYS A 211 -15.27 10.76 -14.23
CA LYS A 211 -14.37 11.05 -15.34
C LYS A 211 -13.54 12.33 -15.13
N ALA A 212 -14.16 13.41 -14.68
CA ALA A 212 -13.47 14.67 -14.42
C ALA A 212 -12.46 14.53 -13.27
N VAL A 213 -12.85 13.85 -12.18
CA VAL A 213 -11.96 13.50 -11.06
C VAL A 213 -10.80 12.66 -11.57
N PHE A 214 -11.07 11.58 -12.32
CA PHE A 214 -10.05 10.69 -12.89
C PHE A 214 -9.03 11.43 -13.75
N GLN A 215 -9.49 12.30 -14.66
CA GLN A 215 -8.64 13.14 -15.48
C GLN A 215 -7.78 14.08 -14.62
N ARG A 216 -8.37 14.69 -13.58
CA ARG A 216 -7.64 15.59 -12.68
C ARG A 216 -6.56 14.86 -11.89
N VAL A 217 -6.88 13.73 -11.25
CA VAL A 217 -5.91 12.96 -10.47
C VAL A 217 -4.83 12.35 -11.36
N SER A 218 -5.16 11.93 -12.59
CA SER A 218 -4.19 11.43 -13.57
C SER A 218 -3.20 12.51 -14.01
N ARG A 219 -3.70 13.73 -14.27
CA ARG A 219 -2.86 14.88 -14.58
C ARG A 219 -1.96 15.22 -13.39
N PHE A 220 -2.53 15.30 -12.19
CA PHE A 220 -1.81 15.62 -10.97
C PHE A 220 -0.74 14.57 -10.64
N ARG A 221 -1.02 13.29 -10.83
CA ARG A 221 -0.04 12.19 -10.76
C ARG A 221 1.16 12.45 -11.69
N GLY A 222 0.90 12.86 -12.93
CA GLY A 222 1.95 13.20 -13.90
C GLY A 222 2.76 14.45 -13.50
N GLU A 223 2.14 15.43 -12.88
CA GLU A 223 2.81 16.62 -12.33
C GLU A 223 3.73 16.24 -11.14
N LEU A 224 3.23 15.41 -10.21
CA LEU A 224 4.03 14.88 -9.10
C LEU A 224 5.21 14.03 -9.59
N ALA A 225 5.00 13.14 -10.56
CA ALA A 225 6.06 12.31 -11.11
C ALA A 225 7.20 13.17 -11.72
N LYS A 226 6.87 14.21 -12.49
CA LYS A 226 7.87 15.14 -13.04
C LYS A 226 8.63 15.86 -11.92
N ALA A 227 7.93 16.27 -10.87
CA ALA A 227 8.56 16.97 -9.76
C ALA A 227 9.49 16.05 -8.95
N PHE A 228 9.06 14.82 -8.64
CA PHE A 228 9.90 13.84 -7.95
C PHE A 228 11.11 13.43 -8.78
N ASP A 229 10.98 13.25 -10.10
CA ASP A 229 12.11 13.01 -11.00
C ASP A 229 13.12 14.17 -11.00
N ALA A 230 12.63 15.41 -11.03
CA ALA A 230 13.48 16.60 -10.94
C ALA A 230 14.22 16.68 -9.59
N LEU A 231 13.61 16.21 -8.49
CA LEU A 231 14.26 16.14 -7.18
C LEU A 231 15.28 15.02 -7.08
N ALA A 232 14.93 13.82 -7.56
CA ALA A 232 15.83 12.67 -7.59
C ALA A 232 17.13 12.99 -8.35
N LYS A 233 17.03 13.68 -9.50
CA LYS A 233 18.19 14.10 -10.29
C LYS A 233 19.12 15.10 -9.58
N LYS A 234 18.63 15.83 -8.56
CA LYS A 234 19.45 16.73 -7.75
C LYS A 234 20.18 16.00 -6.62
N GLN A 235 19.76 14.79 -6.27
CA GLN A 235 20.38 14.05 -5.17
C GLN A 235 21.76 13.49 -5.58
N PRO A 236 22.74 13.50 -4.67
CA PRO A 236 24.03 12.89 -4.95
C PRO A 236 23.85 11.38 -5.17
N LEU A 237 24.52 10.85 -6.20
CA LEU A 237 24.49 9.40 -6.47
C LEU A 237 24.88 8.62 -5.21
N PRO A 238 24.11 7.56 -4.85
CA PRO A 238 24.46 6.72 -3.73
C PRO A 238 25.85 6.08 -3.94
N PRO A 239 26.53 5.62 -2.88
CA PRO A 239 27.87 5.02 -2.98
C PRO A 239 27.98 3.91 -4.04
N ILE A 240 26.91 3.14 -4.24
CA ILE A 240 26.84 2.12 -5.29
C ILE A 240 26.80 2.72 -6.70
N GLY A 241 26.15 3.87 -6.89
CA GLY A 241 26.17 4.62 -8.15
C GLY A 241 27.58 5.09 -8.50
N LYS A 242 28.33 5.60 -7.50
CA LYS A 242 29.76 5.93 -7.67
C LYS A 242 30.61 4.70 -8.00
N LEU A 243 30.28 3.54 -7.41
CA LEU A 243 30.95 2.28 -7.72
C LEU A 243 30.66 1.83 -9.17
N ILE A 244 29.40 1.92 -9.63
CA ILE A 244 29.01 1.61 -11.01
C ILE A 244 29.70 2.57 -11.99
N GLU A 245 29.77 3.88 -11.69
CA GLU A 245 30.53 4.84 -12.50
C GLU A 245 32.02 4.49 -12.55
N LYS A 246 32.60 4.10 -11.41
CA LYS A 246 34.00 3.67 -11.34
C LYS A 246 34.24 2.40 -12.16
N VAL A 247 33.34 1.42 -12.08
CA VAL A 247 33.39 0.19 -12.90
C VAL A 247 33.25 0.51 -14.38
N ARG A 248 32.33 1.42 -14.76
CA ARG A 248 32.20 1.92 -16.15
C ARG A 248 33.46 2.61 -16.66
N ARG A 249 34.20 3.32 -15.81
CA ARG A 249 35.46 3.99 -16.16
C ARG A 249 36.68 3.06 -16.25
N VAL A 250 36.66 1.93 -15.54
CA VAL A 250 37.79 0.97 -15.48
C VAL A 250 37.60 -0.18 -16.49
N GLY A 251 36.43 -0.28 -17.14
CA GLY A 251 36.21 -1.22 -18.24
C GLY A 251 37.19 -1.00 -19.41
N PRO A 252 37.65 -2.08 -20.08
CA PRO A 252 38.69 -1.98 -21.11
C PRO A 252 38.25 -1.08 -22.27
N PRO A 253 39.18 -0.29 -22.86
CA PRO A 253 38.89 0.58 -23.99
C PRO A 253 38.41 -0.27 -25.17
N GLY A 254 37.11 -0.22 -25.46
CA GLY A 254 36.43 -1.10 -26.42
C GLY A 254 35.18 -1.78 -25.85
N PHE A 255 35.05 -1.87 -24.53
CA PHE A 255 33.80 -2.19 -23.84
C PHE A 255 32.90 -0.95 -23.83
N ARG A 256 32.56 -0.44 -25.03
CA ARG A 256 31.29 0.29 -25.15
C ARG A 256 30.25 -0.73 -24.75
N SER A 257 29.65 -0.57 -23.58
CA SER A 257 28.34 -1.16 -23.40
C SER A 257 27.53 -0.63 -24.57
N LYS A 258 27.28 -1.46 -25.60
CA LYS A 258 25.93 -1.49 -26.17
C LYS A 258 25.04 -1.36 -24.95
N GLU A 259 24.15 -0.38 -24.94
CA GLU A 259 23.18 -0.20 -23.86
C GLU A 259 22.45 -1.53 -23.66
N TYR A 260 23.05 -2.45 -22.92
CA TYR A 260 22.39 -3.24 -21.94
C TYR A 260 22.09 -2.20 -20.87
N THR A 261 21.09 -1.34 -21.14
CA THR A 261 20.01 -1.25 -20.18
C THR A 261 19.85 -2.68 -19.71
N SER A 262 20.11 -2.94 -18.43
CA SER A 262 19.53 -4.11 -17.81
C SER A 262 18.09 -4.06 -18.24
N GLY A 263 17.75 -4.83 -19.28
CA GLY A 263 16.40 -5.24 -19.53
C GLY A 263 16.12 -6.06 -18.29
N PHE A 264 15.72 -5.38 -17.21
CA PHE A 264 14.42 -5.70 -16.70
C PHE A 264 13.58 -5.86 -17.94
N PHE A 265 13.38 -7.12 -18.32
CA PHE A 265 12.31 -7.51 -19.19
C PHE A 265 11.16 -6.57 -18.85
N PRO A 266 10.65 -5.81 -19.83
CA PRO A 266 9.62 -4.86 -19.52
C PRO A 266 8.51 -5.62 -18.77
N ALA A 267 7.88 -4.98 -17.77
CA ALA A 267 6.93 -5.64 -16.85
C ALA A 267 5.71 -6.27 -17.59
N ASP A 268 5.66 -6.13 -18.91
CA ASP A 268 4.76 -6.67 -19.90
C ASP A 268 5.29 -7.93 -20.61
N THR A 269 6.52 -8.39 -20.37
CA THR A 269 7.00 -9.74 -20.74
C THR A 269 6.39 -10.77 -19.79
N ARG A 270 5.06 -10.80 -19.76
CA ARG A 270 4.33 -11.94 -19.26
C ARG A 270 4.58 -13.06 -20.26
N PHE A 271 5.34 -14.08 -19.86
CA PHE A 271 5.05 -15.39 -20.44
C PHE A 271 3.54 -15.61 -20.25
N PRO A 272 2.78 -16.00 -21.30
CA PRO A 272 1.33 -16.20 -21.17
C PRO A 272 1.08 -17.10 -19.97
N GLU A 273 0.28 -16.66 -18.99
CA GLU A 273 0.11 -17.25 -17.64
C GLU A 273 0.38 -18.77 -17.61
N PRO A 274 1.64 -19.21 -17.45
CA PRO A 274 2.03 -20.56 -17.86
C PRO A 274 1.40 -21.63 -16.97
N ILE A 275 0.98 -21.20 -15.78
CA ILE A 275 0.43 -22.03 -14.71
C ILE A 275 -1.03 -22.35 -14.98
N ARG A 276 -1.79 -21.45 -15.63
CA ARG A 276 -3.22 -21.67 -15.87
C ARG A 276 -3.47 -22.92 -16.71
N ASP A 277 -2.55 -23.20 -17.63
CA ASP A 277 -2.57 -24.35 -18.53
C ASP A 277 -1.54 -25.44 -18.14
N ALA A 278 -0.83 -25.27 -17.03
CA ALA A 278 0.15 -26.25 -16.58
C ALA A 278 -0.56 -27.56 -16.15
N PRO A 279 -0.04 -28.74 -16.51
CA PRO A 279 -0.61 -30.00 -16.07
C PRO A 279 -0.55 -30.08 -14.54
N MET A 280 -1.73 -30.12 -13.92
CA MET A 280 -1.89 -30.28 -12.48
C MET A 280 -1.75 -31.76 -12.12
N PRO A 281 -1.06 -32.11 -11.01
CA PRO A 281 -1.18 -33.45 -10.47
C PRO A 281 -2.65 -33.71 -10.09
N PRO A 282 -3.15 -34.94 -10.25
CA PRO A 282 -4.58 -35.27 -10.10
C PRO A 282 -5.18 -34.91 -8.73
N ASP A 283 -4.33 -34.70 -7.72
CA ASP A 283 -4.73 -34.43 -6.34
C ASP A 283 -4.59 -32.95 -5.93
N ALA A 284 -4.30 -32.04 -6.88
CA ALA A 284 -4.11 -30.62 -6.59
C ALA A 284 -5.31 -29.75 -7.02
N ASP A 285 -5.73 -28.84 -6.13
CA ASP A 285 -6.81 -27.89 -6.35
C ASP A 285 -6.27 -26.56 -6.89
N ALA A 286 -6.63 -26.23 -8.14
CA ALA A 286 -6.18 -25.05 -8.88
C ALA A 286 -6.60 -23.72 -8.22
N GLY A 287 -7.74 -23.68 -7.53
CA GLY A 287 -8.27 -22.45 -6.90
C GLY A 287 -7.43 -21.92 -5.74
N SER A 288 -6.34 -22.61 -5.41
CA SER A 288 -5.57 -22.38 -4.19
C SER A 288 -4.12 -21.94 -4.46
N ILE A 289 -3.75 -21.69 -5.73
CA ILE A 289 -2.40 -21.30 -6.17
C ILE A 289 -2.22 -19.77 -6.20
N GLU A 290 -3.27 -19.02 -6.53
CA GLU A 290 -3.16 -17.59 -6.85
C GLU A 290 -2.80 -16.70 -5.65
N GLU A 291 -3.06 -17.13 -4.40
CA GLU A 291 -2.91 -16.25 -3.23
C GLU A 291 -1.54 -16.29 -2.52
N THR A 292 -0.67 -17.28 -2.74
CA THR A 292 0.55 -17.49 -1.93
C THR A 292 1.75 -18.04 -2.70
N ALA A 293 1.89 -17.65 -3.97
CA ALA A 293 3.03 -18.04 -4.78
C ALA A 293 4.28 -17.20 -4.47
N HIS A 294 5.39 -17.88 -4.17
CA HIS A 294 6.71 -17.27 -4.21
C HIS A 294 7.45 -17.76 -5.47
N VAL A 295 8.29 -16.88 -6.02
CA VAL A 295 9.04 -17.13 -7.26
C VAL A 295 10.54 -17.10 -6.99
N LEU A 296 11.26 -18.11 -7.46
CA LEU A 296 12.72 -18.09 -7.53
C LEU A 296 13.15 -18.13 -9.00
N ASN A 297 13.92 -17.13 -9.40
CA ASN A 297 14.44 -17.02 -10.75
C ASN A 297 15.84 -17.63 -10.82
N TYR A 298 16.08 -18.46 -11.83
CA TYR A 298 17.39 -19.00 -12.17
C TYR A 298 17.66 -18.75 -13.65
N VAL A 299 18.87 -18.29 -13.96
CA VAL A 299 19.34 -18.15 -15.35
C VAL A 299 20.50 -19.11 -15.52
N THR A 300 20.43 -19.98 -16.51
CA THR A 300 21.51 -20.91 -16.84
C THR A 300 22.74 -20.16 -17.38
N PRO A 301 23.95 -20.74 -17.36
CA PRO A 301 25.13 -20.15 -18.00
C PRO A 301 24.94 -19.77 -19.48
N GLU A 302 24.05 -20.48 -20.19
CA GLU A 302 23.67 -20.26 -21.60
C GLU A 302 22.56 -19.22 -21.76
N GLY A 303 22.09 -18.60 -20.66
CA GLY A 303 21.10 -17.53 -20.69
C GLY A 303 19.64 -17.98 -20.72
N ARG A 304 19.36 -19.27 -20.47
CA ARG A 304 17.97 -19.77 -20.38
C ARG A 304 17.40 -19.38 -19.03
N TYR A 305 16.17 -18.90 -19.03
CA TYR A 305 15.48 -18.46 -17.84
C TYR A 305 14.54 -19.54 -17.31
N CYS A 306 14.56 -19.76 -16.00
CA CYS A 306 13.73 -20.72 -15.32
C CYS A 306 13.12 -20.10 -14.06
N GLU A 307 11.83 -20.35 -13.83
CA GLU A 307 11.15 -19.96 -12.60
C GLU A 307 10.74 -21.18 -11.81
N LEU A 308 11.08 -21.20 -10.52
CA LEU A 308 10.47 -22.09 -9.53
C LEU A 308 9.33 -21.36 -8.85
N TRP A 309 8.13 -21.88 -9.08
CA TRP A 309 6.93 -21.47 -8.38
C TRP A 309 6.65 -22.42 -7.23
N TRP A 310 6.30 -21.88 -6.06
CA TRP A 310 5.81 -22.73 -4.97
C TRP A 310 4.72 -22.09 -4.14
N LYS A 311 3.83 -22.96 -3.64
CA LYS A 311 2.77 -22.61 -2.69
C LYS A 311 3.24 -22.83 -1.26
N GLY A 312 3.18 -21.79 -0.43
CA GLY A 312 3.55 -21.84 0.99
C GLY A 312 2.44 -22.42 1.86
N GLY A 313 2.73 -23.53 2.55
CA GLY A 313 2.07 -23.90 3.80
C GLY A 313 3.03 -23.65 4.96
N ASP A 314 2.50 -23.29 6.14
CA ASP A 314 3.19 -22.98 7.40
C ASP A 314 4.67 -23.43 7.48
N GLY A 315 5.58 -22.53 7.08
CA GLY A 315 7.03 -22.75 7.18
C GLY A 315 7.85 -22.58 5.90
N GLY A 316 7.27 -22.09 4.80
CA GLY A 316 8.04 -21.67 3.61
C GLY A 316 8.57 -22.80 2.73
N LEU A 317 7.96 -23.99 2.78
CA LEU A 317 8.33 -25.14 1.96
C LEU A 317 7.45 -25.29 0.72
N PRO A 318 7.99 -25.81 -0.40
CA PRO A 318 7.24 -25.89 -1.65
C PRO A 318 6.23 -27.04 -1.65
N LEU A 319 4.93 -26.71 -1.82
CA LEU A 319 3.88 -27.71 -2.01
C LEU A 319 3.88 -28.28 -3.44
N LEU A 320 4.05 -27.39 -4.42
CA LEU A 320 4.16 -27.72 -5.84
C LEU A 320 5.35 -26.96 -6.41
N ALA A 321 6.03 -27.54 -7.39
CA ALA A 321 7.21 -26.98 -8.03
C ALA A 321 7.14 -27.16 -9.55
N TYR A 322 7.33 -26.08 -10.28
CA TYR A 322 7.38 -26.05 -11.73
C TYR A 322 8.72 -25.47 -12.19
N LEU A 323 9.15 -25.85 -13.38
CA LEU A 323 10.18 -25.16 -14.16
C LEU A 323 9.46 -24.50 -15.34
N VAL A 324 9.52 -23.19 -15.46
CA VAL A 324 8.91 -22.49 -16.61
C VAL A 324 10.01 -22.09 -17.59
N ASP A 325 9.86 -22.45 -18.87
CA ASP A 325 10.74 -22.01 -19.95
C ASP A 325 9.98 -21.66 -21.24
N GLU A 326 10.71 -21.41 -22.32
CA GLU A 326 10.17 -21.09 -23.64
C GLU A 326 9.23 -22.17 -24.24
N LYS A 327 9.25 -23.39 -23.70
CA LYS A 327 8.36 -24.48 -24.09
C LYS A 327 7.16 -24.66 -23.16
N GLY A 328 7.07 -23.86 -22.09
CA GLY A 328 5.98 -23.86 -21.12
C GLY A 328 6.40 -24.34 -19.73
N ALA A 329 5.41 -24.67 -18.90
CA ALA A 329 5.62 -25.13 -17.53
C ALA A 329 5.84 -26.66 -17.47
N HIS A 330 6.94 -27.07 -16.84
CA HIS A 330 7.30 -28.47 -16.62
C HIS A 330 7.18 -28.81 -15.14
N TYR A 331 6.27 -29.73 -14.79
CA TYR A 331 6.05 -30.13 -13.39
C TYR A 331 7.25 -30.92 -12.83
N LEU A 332 7.79 -30.46 -11.70
CA LEU A 332 8.92 -31.08 -11.01
C LEU A 332 8.40 -31.93 -9.83
N SER A 333 7.94 -33.15 -10.13
CA SER A 333 7.44 -34.10 -9.12
C SER A 333 8.46 -34.39 -8.00
N ARG A 334 9.75 -34.35 -8.32
CA ARG A 334 10.84 -34.52 -7.34
C ARG A 334 10.95 -33.37 -6.33
N LEU A 335 10.49 -32.17 -6.68
CA LEU A 335 10.48 -30.98 -5.82
C LEU A 335 9.14 -30.74 -5.11
N SER A 336 8.07 -31.31 -5.63
CA SER A 336 6.72 -31.14 -5.09
C SER A 336 6.49 -32.04 -3.87
N GLN A 337 5.74 -31.55 -2.89
CA GLN A 337 5.35 -32.30 -1.69
C GLN A 337 3.86 -32.69 -1.78
N PRO A 338 3.52 -33.99 -1.77
CA PRO A 338 2.13 -34.40 -1.69
C PRO A 338 1.50 -33.90 -0.39
N LYS A 339 0.31 -33.29 -0.45
CA LYS A 339 -0.45 -32.83 0.74
C LYS A 339 -0.66 -33.94 1.78
N ALA A 340 -0.72 -35.20 1.36
CA ALA A 340 -1.15 -36.32 2.19
C ALA A 340 -0.11 -36.82 3.21
N GLU A 341 1.19 -36.52 3.05
CA GLU A 341 2.22 -37.26 3.80
C GLU A 341 2.61 -36.66 5.15
N GLY A 342 2.20 -35.44 5.50
CA GLY A 342 2.43 -34.81 6.82
C GLY A 342 3.90 -34.67 7.26
N ARG A 343 4.85 -35.25 6.53
CA ARG A 343 6.29 -35.18 6.74
C ARG A 343 6.89 -34.27 5.69
N ARG A 344 7.72 -33.34 6.13
CA ARG A 344 8.45 -32.41 5.26
C ARG A 344 9.43 -33.21 4.40
N LYS A 345 9.39 -33.01 3.08
CA LYS A 345 10.34 -33.62 2.12
C LYS A 345 11.73 -32.97 2.16
N TYR A 346 11.81 -31.71 2.61
CA TYR A 346 13.04 -30.95 2.79
C TYR A 346 13.15 -30.43 4.22
N LYS A 347 14.38 -30.37 4.73
CA LYS A 347 14.72 -29.85 6.04
C LYS A 347 14.66 -28.31 6.07
N SER A 348 14.93 -27.66 4.94
CA SER A 348 14.92 -26.19 4.80
C SER A 348 14.59 -25.72 3.38
N LEU A 349 14.29 -24.42 3.24
CA LEU A 349 14.12 -23.76 1.94
C LEU A 349 15.43 -23.74 1.13
N GLU A 350 16.58 -23.66 1.79
CA GLU A 350 17.89 -23.66 1.15
C GLU A 350 18.19 -25.02 0.49
N GLU A 351 17.87 -26.13 1.17
CA GLU A 351 17.96 -27.48 0.59
C GLU A 351 17.05 -27.61 -0.64
N ALA A 352 15.81 -27.09 -0.58
CA ALA A 352 14.92 -27.09 -1.73
C ALA A 352 15.48 -26.28 -2.92
N ARG A 353 16.13 -25.14 -2.65
CA ARG A 353 16.77 -24.30 -3.68
C ARG A 353 17.95 -24.98 -4.35
N ASP A 354 18.79 -25.67 -3.59
CA ASP A 354 19.95 -26.37 -4.15
C ASP A 354 19.53 -27.55 -5.02
N ILE A 355 18.52 -28.31 -4.60
CA ILE A 355 17.94 -29.39 -5.42
C ILE A 355 17.30 -28.82 -6.69
N PHE A 356 16.61 -27.67 -6.61
CA PHE A 356 16.08 -27.00 -7.80
C PHE A 356 17.17 -26.62 -8.80
N ARG A 357 18.24 -25.99 -8.34
CA ARG A 357 19.38 -25.63 -9.21
C ARG A 357 20.00 -26.86 -9.87
N ALA A 358 20.16 -27.95 -9.13
CA ALA A 358 20.69 -29.21 -9.68
C ALA A 358 19.75 -29.81 -10.74
N LEU A 359 18.44 -29.76 -10.52
CA LEU A 359 17.45 -30.25 -11.49
C LEU A 359 17.36 -29.37 -12.73
N ALA A 360 17.43 -28.05 -12.59
CA ALA A 360 17.48 -27.12 -13.72
C ALA A 360 18.71 -27.40 -14.59
N LYS A 361 19.90 -27.53 -13.99
CA LYS A 361 21.13 -27.91 -14.71
C LYS A 361 20.99 -29.25 -15.44
N ALA A 362 20.49 -30.27 -14.75
CA ALA A 362 20.28 -31.59 -15.35
C ALA A 362 19.25 -31.57 -16.49
N HIS A 363 18.21 -30.74 -16.41
CA HIS A 363 17.18 -30.60 -17.45
C HIS A 363 17.74 -29.98 -18.73
N TYR A 364 18.66 -29.02 -18.60
CA TYR A 364 19.29 -28.34 -19.75
C TYR A 364 20.58 -28.99 -20.26
N GLY A 365 21.04 -30.07 -19.60
CA GLY A 365 22.21 -30.84 -20.00
C GLY A 365 23.55 -30.20 -19.62
N GLU A 366 23.58 -29.45 -18.50
CA GLU A 366 24.75 -28.74 -17.96
C GLU A 366 25.57 -29.53 -16.94
#